data_AF-A0A8T7CDH1-F1
#
_entry.id   AF-A0A8T7CDH1-F1
#
_cell.length_a   1.000
_cell.length_b   1.000
_cell.length_c   1.000
_cell.angle_alpha   90.00
_cell.angle_beta   90.00
_cell.angle_gamma   90.00
#
_symmetry.space_group_name_H-M   'P 1'
#
loop_
_entity.id
_entity.type
_entity.pdbx_description
1 polymer ?
#
loop_
_entity_poly.entity_id
_entity_poly.type
_entity_poly.pdbx_seq_one_letter_code
_entity_poly.pdbx_strand_id
1 'polypeptide(L)'
;MTTDKSWVPRVYIALALLTNLATSAADAEPALWETDYGAMMSSLTGTDDAADNVVLSFEFPFAEQTYTVASVNVNGGVVLGNDPGEFHTVPWHLWHRNSFVLGFSASGNPSLVPFNTDLDLTSTGQIYFKDFGDRAVFTWDGAGSNRSPNLNFATFQLQIFADGKFSFAYQDFNGDLIADLDEGIVVGFSDGSAVPPAGSVDFSDAPFSGLTTSYEIWCYDEDPGADPAESDCYEPGRDNNSAFDVMLADGTLEFMPDGTGGFLVTNQAEASEPPPPPPLPDPTTGEGGSGGAGIWMLFLIAGAAFRARLKNQTPFD
;
A
#
# COMPACT_ATOMS: atom_id res chain seq x y z
N MET A 1 54.75 55.74 -34.50
CA MET A 1 53.66 55.92 -33.51
C MET A 1 52.92 54.61 -33.40
N THR A 2 53.32 53.81 -32.42
CA THR A 2 52.72 52.55 -32.01
C THR A 2 51.53 52.85 -31.11
N THR A 3 50.34 52.39 -31.47
CA THR A 3 49.20 52.37 -30.55
C THR A 3 48.76 50.93 -30.35
N ASP A 4 49.31 50.38 -29.27
CA ASP A 4 48.82 49.22 -28.56
C ASP A 4 47.44 49.55 -27.95
N LYS A 5 46.44 48.73 -28.25
CA LYS A 5 45.14 48.72 -27.55
C LYS A 5 44.73 47.27 -27.29
N SER A 6 45.47 46.66 -26.38
CA SER A 6 45.01 45.56 -25.55
C SER A 6 43.96 46.05 -24.55
N TRP A 7 42.66 45.86 -24.83
CA TRP A 7 41.62 45.86 -23.80
C TRP A 7 40.64 44.70 -24.01
N VAL A 8 40.67 43.83 -23.02
CA VAL A 8 40.00 42.55 -22.87
C VAL A 8 38.50 42.73 -22.57
N PRO A 9 37.59 41.94 -23.15
CA PRO A 9 36.31 41.64 -22.52
C PRO A 9 36.28 40.16 -22.10
N ARG A 10 36.96 39.83 -20.99
CA ARG A 10 36.81 38.58 -20.24
C ARG A 10 36.00 38.87 -18.98
N VAL A 11 34.78 39.39 -19.12
CA VAL A 11 33.88 39.65 -17.96
C VAL A 11 32.42 39.34 -18.30
N TYR A 12 32.15 38.35 -19.15
CA TYR A 12 30.78 37.86 -19.40
C TYR A 12 30.61 36.33 -19.26
N ILE A 13 31.57 35.66 -18.62
CA ILE A 13 31.45 34.24 -18.20
C ILE A 13 31.52 34.20 -16.67
N ALA A 14 30.63 34.92 -16.01
CA ALA A 14 30.40 34.80 -14.56
C ALA A 14 28.95 35.08 -14.17
N LEU A 15 28.11 35.56 -15.10
CA LEU A 15 26.70 35.90 -14.84
C LEU A 15 25.70 34.89 -15.43
N ALA A 16 26.18 33.81 -16.07
CA ALA A 16 25.34 32.72 -16.60
C ALA A 16 25.37 31.45 -15.73
N LEU A 17 25.98 31.51 -14.54
CA LEU A 17 26.15 30.39 -13.61
C LEU A 17 25.35 30.56 -12.30
N LEU A 18 24.40 31.51 -12.28
CA LEU A 18 23.63 31.87 -11.07
C LEU A 18 22.12 31.68 -11.19
N THR A 19 21.63 31.02 -12.23
CA THR A 19 20.20 30.75 -12.44
C THR A 19 20.00 29.30 -12.79
N ASN A 20 19.83 28.49 -11.74
CA ASN A 20 18.98 27.29 -11.65
C ASN A 20 19.48 26.38 -10.52
N LEU A 21 19.74 26.97 -9.35
CA LEU A 21 19.43 26.26 -8.10
C LEU A 21 17.91 26.33 -7.94
N ALA A 22 17.18 25.71 -8.87
CA ALA A 22 15.82 25.28 -8.58
C ALA A 22 16.04 24.20 -7.52
N THR A 23 15.92 24.59 -6.26
CA THR A 23 15.72 23.65 -5.18
C THR A 23 14.42 22.95 -5.52
N SER A 24 14.52 21.80 -6.21
CA SER A 24 13.45 20.82 -6.19
C SER A 24 13.28 20.51 -4.71
N ALA A 25 12.27 21.11 -4.09
CA ALA A 25 11.75 20.53 -2.88
C ALA A 25 11.46 19.07 -3.27
N ALA A 26 12.14 18.13 -2.62
CA ALA A 26 11.74 16.75 -2.76
C ALA A 26 10.26 16.76 -2.36
N ASP A 27 9.38 16.40 -3.30
CA ASP A 27 7.98 16.25 -2.98
C ASP A 27 7.91 15.29 -1.79
N ALA A 28 7.14 15.68 -0.78
CA ALA A 28 6.99 14.84 0.39
C ALA A 28 6.47 13.47 -0.07
N GLU A 29 7.10 12.40 0.42
CA GLU A 29 6.63 11.06 0.10
C GLU A 29 5.15 10.94 0.51
N PRO A 30 4.29 10.42 -0.37
CA PRO A 30 2.88 10.24 -0.04
C PRO A 30 2.71 9.39 1.23
N ALA A 31 1.67 9.67 2.00
CA ALA A 31 1.35 8.87 3.18
C ALA A 31 1.08 7.41 2.77
N LEU A 32 1.56 6.45 3.57
CA LEU A 32 1.32 5.02 3.36
C LEU A 32 -0.17 4.66 3.47
N TRP A 33 -0.92 5.43 4.25
CA TRP A 33 -2.38 5.39 4.33
C TRP A 33 -2.98 6.69 3.77
N GLU A 34 -3.80 6.59 2.73
CA GLU A 34 -4.53 7.72 2.19
C GLU A 34 -5.84 7.93 2.96
N THR A 35 -6.12 9.17 3.37
CA THR A 35 -7.35 9.52 4.10
C THR A 35 -8.45 10.10 3.20
N ASP A 36 -8.09 10.57 2.00
CA ASP A 36 -9.02 10.93 0.94
C ASP A 36 -9.20 9.74 -0.02
N TYR A 37 -10.10 8.82 0.32
CA TYR A 37 -10.38 7.62 -0.49
C TYR A 37 -10.90 7.92 -1.90
N GLY A 38 -11.37 9.15 -2.15
CA GLY A 38 -11.89 9.55 -3.45
C GLY A 38 -13.32 9.13 -3.72
N ALA A 39 -13.57 8.62 -4.93
CA ALA A 39 -14.91 8.31 -5.39
C ALA A 39 -15.24 6.84 -5.10
N MET A 40 -16.44 6.60 -4.57
CA MET A 40 -16.98 5.26 -4.40
C MET A 40 -17.21 4.59 -5.77
N MET A 41 -16.78 3.34 -5.91
CA MET A 41 -17.03 2.49 -7.06
C MET A 41 -18.43 1.90 -6.98
N SER A 42 -19.43 2.68 -7.41
CA SER A 42 -20.86 2.33 -7.25
C SER A 42 -21.30 1.03 -7.94
N SER A 43 -20.55 0.58 -8.94
CA SER A 43 -20.74 -0.70 -9.64
C SER A 43 -20.43 -1.92 -8.77
N LEU A 44 -19.59 -1.75 -7.75
CA LEU A 44 -19.16 -2.80 -6.80
C LEU A 44 -19.89 -2.71 -5.46
N THR A 45 -20.71 -1.69 -5.26
CA THR A 45 -21.44 -1.51 -4.00
C THR A 45 -22.69 -2.37 -3.99
N GLY A 46 -22.90 -3.14 -2.92
CA GLY A 46 -24.07 -4.01 -2.81
C GLY A 46 -23.96 -5.27 -3.67
N THR A 47 -22.75 -5.70 -3.99
CA THR A 47 -22.48 -6.87 -4.84
C THR A 47 -21.53 -7.85 -4.17
N ASP A 48 -21.61 -9.09 -4.64
CA ASP A 48 -20.74 -10.21 -4.36
C ASP A 48 -20.06 -10.62 -5.67
N ASP A 49 -18.82 -11.11 -5.62
CA ASP A 49 -18.05 -11.61 -6.78
C ASP A 49 -17.96 -10.64 -7.99
N ALA A 50 -18.07 -9.33 -7.75
CA ALA A 50 -18.05 -8.34 -8.83
C ALA A 50 -16.66 -7.74 -9.07
N ALA A 51 -16.42 -7.29 -10.30
CA ALA A 51 -15.25 -6.51 -10.67
C ALA A 51 -15.63 -5.33 -11.58
N ASP A 52 -14.83 -4.26 -11.53
CA ASP A 52 -14.99 -3.09 -12.39
C ASP A 52 -13.64 -2.49 -12.77
N ASN A 53 -13.57 -1.94 -13.97
CA ASN A 53 -12.36 -1.36 -14.52
C ASN A 53 -12.27 0.14 -14.20
N VAL A 54 -11.08 0.57 -13.81
CA VAL A 54 -10.72 1.98 -13.72
C VAL A 54 -9.57 2.30 -14.68
N VAL A 55 -9.56 3.54 -15.19
CA VAL A 55 -8.48 4.05 -16.02
C VAL A 55 -7.53 4.86 -15.15
N LEU A 56 -6.25 4.53 -15.21
CA LEU A 56 -5.17 5.27 -14.56
C LEU A 56 -4.77 6.46 -15.43
N SER A 57 -4.53 7.59 -14.80
CA SER A 57 -4.04 8.82 -15.45
C SER A 57 -2.56 8.74 -15.87
N PHE A 58 -1.87 7.67 -15.47
CA PHE A 58 -0.46 7.37 -15.73
C PHE A 58 -0.26 5.94 -16.22
N GLU A 59 0.94 5.66 -16.74
CA GLU A 59 1.38 4.31 -17.08
C GLU A 59 2.01 3.66 -15.85
N PHE A 60 1.44 2.57 -15.35
CA PHE A 60 2.00 1.79 -14.25
C PHE A 60 2.92 0.69 -14.80
N PRO A 61 4.25 0.77 -14.60
CA PRO A 61 5.17 -0.28 -15.05
C PRO A 61 5.16 -1.48 -14.10
N PHE A 62 4.86 -2.67 -14.61
CA PHE A 62 4.83 -3.91 -13.86
C PHE A 62 5.13 -5.11 -14.77
N ALA A 63 5.96 -6.06 -14.31
CA ALA A 63 6.31 -7.27 -15.07
C ALA A 63 6.71 -6.99 -16.54
N GLU A 64 7.64 -6.05 -16.75
CA GLU A 64 8.15 -5.62 -18.06
C GLU A 64 7.12 -4.99 -19.02
N GLN A 65 5.90 -4.73 -18.54
CA GLN A 65 4.81 -4.10 -19.29
C GLN A 65 4.34 -2.82 -18.60
N THR A 66 3.53 -2.02 -19.30
CA THR A 66 2.88 -0.84 -18.74
C THR A 66 1.37 -0.97 -18.81
N TYR A 67 0.69 -0.55 -17.75
CA TYR A 67 -0.76 -0.66 -17.61
C TYR A 67 -1.37 0.71 -17.39
N THR A 68 -2.48 0.98 -18.08
CA THR A 68 -3.30 2.20 -17.92
C THR A 68 -4.72 1.87 -17.45
N VAL A 69 -5.01 0.59 -17.24
CA VAL A 69 -6.29 0.08 -16.75
C VAL A 69 -6.01 -0.92 -15.65
N ALA A 70 -6.82 -0.86 -14.60
CA ALA A 70 -6.83 -1.80 -13.50
C ALA A 70 -8.27 -2.28 -13.28
N SER A 71 -8.45 -3.59 -13.16
CA SER A 71 -9.72 -4.21 -12.76
C SER A 71 -9.69 -4.44 -11.25
N VAL A 72 -10.63 -3.83 -10.54
CA VAL A 72 -10.77 -3.91 -9.08
C VAL A 72 -11.87 -4.88 -8.75
N ASN A 73 -11.61 -5.81 -7.82
CA ASN A 73 -12.57 -6.83 -7.45
C ASN A 73 -13.04 -6.69 -5.99
N VAL A 74 -14.29 -7.08 -5.75
CA VAL A 74 -14.91 -7.15 -4.43
C VAL A 74 -14.06 -7.94 -3.45
N ASN A 75 -13.52 -9.08 -3.87
CA ASN A 75 -12.73 -10.03 -3.08
C ASN A 75 -11.36 -9.51 -2.65
N GLY A 76 -10.99 -8.25 -2.95
CA GLY A 76 -9.81 -7.60 -2.35
C GLY A 76 -8.51 -7.71 -3.17
N GLY A 77 -8.65 -7.90 -4.48
CA GLY A 77 -7.55 -7.91 -5.44
C GLY A 77 -7.73 -6.91 -6.59
N VAL A 78 -6.62 -6.61 -7.28
CA VAL A 78 -6.58 -5.84 -8.52
C VAL A 78 -5.86 -6.64 -9.62
N VAL A 79 -6.48 -6.76 -10.80
CA VAL A 79 -5.83 -7.29 -12.02
C VAL A 79 -5.40 -6.12 -12.89
N LEU A 80 -4.18 -6.15 -13.41
CA LEU A 80 -3.67 -5.14 -14.33
C LEU A 80 -4.09 -5.47 -15.77
N GLY A 81 -4.74 -4.52 -16.43
CA GLY A 81 -5.28 -4.69 -17.79
C GLY A 81 -6.80 -4.57 -17.88
N ASN A 82 -7.36 -4.93 -19.04
CA ASN A 82 -8.80 -4.84 -19.35
C ASN A 82 -9.56 -6.14 -19.05
N ASP A 83 -9.04 -6.98 -18.16
CA ASP A 83 -9.68 -8.24 -17.83
C ASP A 83 -10.45 -8.09 -16.52
N PRO A 84 -11.79 -7.96 -16.58
CA PRO A 84 -12.62 -7.94 -15.38
C PRO A 84 -12.74 -9.34 -14.74
N GLY A 85 -11.93 -10.33 -15.17
CA GLY A 85 -11.91 -11.67 -14.63
C GLY A 85 -12.15 -11.66 -13.13
N GLU A 86 -13.14 -12.43 -12.71
CA GLU A 86 -13.49 -12.56 -11.31
C GLU A 86 -12.28 -13.17 -10.59
N PHE A 87 -11.79 -12.51 -9.53
CA PHE A 87 -11.08 -13.27 -8.52
C PHE A 87 -12.13 -14.15 -7.90
N HIS A 88 -12.22 -15.39 -8.38
CA HIS A 88 -13.10 -16.36 -7.76
C HIS A 88 -12.71 -16.46 -6.28
N THR A 89 -13.73 -16.52 -5.42
CA THR A 89 -13.57 -17.01 -4.05
C THR A 89 -12.68 -18.23 -4.08
N VAL A 90 -11.75 -18.32 -3.13
CA VAL A 90 -10.81 -19.43 -3.09
C VAL A 90 -11.44 -20.49 -2.21
N PRO A 91 -12.19 -21.45 -2.77
CA PRO A 91 -12.94 -22.37 -1.94
C PRO A 91 -11.92 -23.17 -1.13
N TRP A 92 -12.10 -23.27 0.18
CA TRP A 92 -11.21 -23.96 1.11
C TRP A 92 -10.73 -25.33 0.59
N HIS A 93 -11.59 -26.07 -0.13
CA HIS A 93 -11.29 -27.39 -0.67
C HIS A 93 -10.39 -27.40 -1.93
N LEU A 94 -10.26 -26.29 -2.65
CA LEU A 94 -9.38 -26.16 -3.83
C LEU A 94 -7.94 -25.73 -3.51
N TRP A 95 -7.66 -25.41 -2.23
CA TRP A 95 -6.32 -25.07 -1.74
C TRP A 95 -5.31 -26.22 -1.93
N HIS A 96 -5.75 -27.46 -1.79
CA HIS A 96 -4.92 -28.68 -1.81
C HIS A 96 -4.32 -29.04 -3.19
N ARG A 97 -4.64 -28.31 -4.27
CA ARG A 97 -4.34 -28.77 -5.65
C ARG A 97 -3.48 -27.85 -6.50
N ASN A 98 -2.85 -26.82 -5.92
CA ASN A 98 -2.23 -25.72 -6.69
C ASN A 98 -3.21 -25.03 -7.66
N SER A 99 -4.50 -25.40 -7.65
CA SER A 99 -5.55 -24.83 -8.48
C SER A 99 -5.88 -23.40 -8.05
N PHE A 100 -5.54 -23.03 -6.82
CA PHE A 100 -5.63 -21.65 -6.38
C PHE A 100 -4.67 -20.73 -7.15
N VAL A 101 -3.38 -21.09 -7.21
CA VAL A 101 -2.42 -20.32 -8.02
C VAL A 101 -2.82 -20.33 -9.49
N LEU A 102 -3.50 -21.39 -9.95
CA LEU A 102 -4.09 -21.40 -11.28
C LEU A 102 -5.29 -20.46 -11.39
N GLY A 103 -6.17 -20.29 -10.41
CA GLY A 103 -7.27 -19.31 -10.49
C GLY A 103 -6.74 -17.87 -10.59
N PHE A 104 -5.69 -17.58 -9.84
CA PHE A 104 -5.06 -16.27 -9.79
C PHE A 104 -4.18 -15.96 -11.03
N SER A 105 -3.51 -16.98 -11.59
CA SER A 105 -2.66 -16.85 -12.79
C SER A 105 -3.36 -17.27 -14.10
N ALA A 106 -4.57 -17.84 -14.06
CA ALA A 106 -5.26 -18.36 -15.24
C ALA A 106 -5.66 -17.26 -16.22
N SER A 107 -5.86 -16.03 -15.74
CA SER A 107 -6.10 -14.88 -16.60
C SER A 107 -4.88 -14.57 -17.47
N GLY A 108 -3.68 -15.01 -17.06
CA GLY A 108 -2.41 -14.63 -17.68
C GLY A 108 -2.05 -13.16 -17.47
N ASN A 109 -2.85 -12.44 -16.66
CA ASN A 109 -2.67 -11.01 -16.39
C ASN A 109 -2.01 -10.84 -15.02
N PRO A 110 -1.12 -9.84 -14.86
CA PRO A 110 -0.56 -9.55 -13.56
C PRO A 110 -1.59 -9.04 -12.59
N SER A 111 -1.30 -9.17 -11.31
CA SER A 111 -2.28 -8.91 -10.27
C SER A 111 -1.63 -8.61 -8.92
N LEU A 112 -2.30 -7.75 -8.16
CA LEU A 112 -1.88 -7.19 -6.88
C LEU A 112 -2.95 -7.49 -5.85
N VAL A 113 -2.54 -8.09 -4.73
CA VAL A 113 -3.46 -8.65 -3.74
C VAL A 113 -3.13 -8.12 -2.36
N PRO A 114 -3.68 -6.95 -1.99
CA PRO A 114 -3.57 -6.51 -0.62
C PRO A 114 -4.29 -7.47 0.34
N PHE A 115 -5.44 -8.05 -0.03
CA PHE A 115 -6.17 -8.97 0.84
C PHE A 115 -7.26 -9.74 0.07
N ASN A 116 -6.94 -10.90 -0.52
CA ASN A 116 -7.93 -11.69 -1.25
C ASN A 116 -8.61 -12.75 -0.40
N THR A 117 -9.93 -12.68 -0.30
CA THR A 117 -10.81 -13.67 0.35
C THR A 117 -12.25 -13.52 -0.18
N ASP A 118 -13.20 -14.30 0.33
CA ASP A 118 -14.63 -14.20 -0.02
C ASP A 118 -15.29 -13.00 0.69
N LEU A 119 -15.02 -11.80 0.17
CA LEU A 119 -15.61 -10.57 0.67
C LEU A 119 -16.97 -10.36 0.01
N ASP A 120 -17.94 -9.89 0.80
CA ASP A 120 -19.29 -9.60 0.30
C ASP A 120 -19.69 -8.18 0.69
N LEU A 121 -19.92 -7.33 -0.32
CA LEU A 121 -20.35 -5.93 -0.13
C LEU A 121 -21.86 -5.74 -0.22
N THR A 122 -22.64 -6.82 -0.26
CA THR A 122 -24.11 -6.79 -0.32
C THR A 122 -24.72 -6.10 0.90
N SER A 123 -24.10 -6.27 2.07
CA SER A 123 -24.65 -5.80 3.35
C SER A 123 -23.84 -4.66 3.97
N THR A 124 -22.51 -4.69 3.86
CA THR A 124 -21.63 -3.65 4.42
C THR A 124 -20.38 -3.45 3.58
N GLY A 125 -19.69 -2.34 3.83
CA GLY A 125 -18.44 -1.99 3.18
C GLY A 125 -18.60 -1.40 1.79
N GLN A 126 -17.56 -0.70 1.36
CA GLN A 126 -17.50 0.01 0.07
C GLN A 126 -16.09 -0.03 -0.49
N ILE A 127 -15.99 0.02 -1.81
CA ILE A 127 -14.72 0.20 -2.51
C ILE A 127 -14.65 1.61 -3.05
N TYR A 128 -13.50 2.25 -2.86
CA TYR A 128 -13.20 3.58 -3.34
C TYR A 128 -11.96 3.58 -4.23
N PHE A 129 -11.95 4.51 -5.18
CA PHE A 129 -10.83 4.77 -6.06
C PHE A 129 -10.49 6.27 -6.08
N LYS A 130 -9.19 6.56 -5.95
CA LYS A 130 -8.64 7.90 -6.11
C LYS A 130 -7.42 7.88 -7.00
N ASP A 131 -7.42 8.72 -8.02
CA ASP A 131 -6.29 8.97 -8.91
C ASP A 131 -5.70 10.36 -8.64
N PHE A 132 -4.39 10.44 -8.43
CA PHE A 132 -3.65 11.67 -8.12
C PHE A 132 -2.81 12.21 -9.28
N GLY A 133 -2.75 11.52 -10.43
CA GLY A 133 -1.89 11.89 -11.55
C GLY A 133 -0.62 11.06 -11.66
N ASP A 134 0.04 10.81 -10.53
CA ASP A 134 1.31 10.09 -10.40
C ASP A 134 1.22 8.84 -9.52
N ARG A 135 0.08 8.65 -8.85
CA ARG A 135 -0.28 7.46 -8.09
C ARG A 135 -1.79 7.27 -8.09
N ALA A 136 -2.23 6.06 -7.79
CA ALA A 136 -3.63 5.74 -7.56
C ALA A 136 -3.78 4.90 -6.28
N VAL A 137 -4.94 5.05 -5.63
CA VAL A 137 -5.29 4.35 -4.40
C VAL A 137 -6.62 3.65 -4.58
N PHE A 138 -6.65 2.39 -4.16
CA PHE A 138 -7.83 1.55 -4.04
C PHE A 138 -8.05 1.27 -2.57
N THR A 139 -9.25 1.55 -2.05
CA THR A 139 -9.59 1.34 -0.64
C THR A 139 -10.79 0.43 -0.54
N TRP A 140 -10.66 -0.67 0.20
CA TRP A 140 -11.79 -1.44 0.72
C TRP A 140 -12.01 -0.93 2.13
N ASP A 141 -13.15 -0.28 2.37
CA ASP A 141 -13.49 0.34 3.65
C ASP A 141 -14.65 -0.44 4.30
N GLY A 142 -14.34 -1.14 5.39
CA GLY A 142 -15.30 -1.92 6.16
C GLY A 142 -15.93 -3.06 5.38
N ALA A 143 -15.20 -3.68 4.45
CA ALA A 143 -15.66 -4.83 3.68
C ALA A 143 -16.08 -5.97 4.61
N GLY A 144 -17.25 -6.56 4.35
CA GLY A 144 -17.76 -7.72 5.09
C GLY A 144 -17.43 -9.04 4.39
N SER A 145 -17.98 -10.14 4.92
CA SER A 145 -17.92 -11.48 4.33
C SER A 145 -19.32 -12.09 4.29
N ASN A 146 -19.51 -13.13 3.48
CA ASN A 146 -20.80 -13.85 3.42
C ASN A 146 -21.15 -14.52 4.77
N ARG A 147 -20.14 -14.96 5.52
CA ARG A 147 -20.33 -15.61 6.84
C ARG A 147 -20.64 -14.61 7.96
N SER A 148 -20.07 -13.41 7.89
CA SER A 148 -20.28 -12.33 8.86
C SER A 148 -20.70 -11.02 8.16
N PRO A 149 -21.87 -10.99 7.48
CA PRO A 149 -22.24 -9.92 6.53
C PRO A 149 -22.56 -8.56 7.18
N ASN A 150 -22.73 -8.54 8.51
CA ASN A 150 -23.01 -7.31 9.26
C ASN A 150 -21.79 -6.80 10.04
N LEU A 151 -20.64 -7.46 9.91
CA LEU A 151 -19.40 -7.04 10.54
C LEU A 151 -18.61 -6.20 9.52
N ASN A 152 -18.24 -4.98 9.89
CA ASN A 152 -17.25 -4.21 9.14
C ASN A 152 -15.90 -4.87 9.39
N PHE A 153 -15.60 -5.86 8.55
CA PHE A 153 -14.62 -6.86 8.86
C PHE A 153 -13.21 -6.38 8.52
N ALA A 154 -13.01 -5.78 7.34
CA ALA A 154 -11.69 -5.38 6.87
C ALA A 154 -11.67 -3.98 6.24
N THR A 155 -10.69 -3.17 6.63
CA THR A 155 -10.34 -1.90 6.00
C THR A 155 -8.85 -1.90 5.60
N PHE A 156 -8.59 -1.85 4.30
CA PHE A 156 -7.24 -1.94 3.71
C PHE A 156 -7.13 -1.16 2.39
N GLN A 157 -5.88 -0.91 1.97
CA GLN A 157 -5.55 -0.16 0.76
C GLN A 157 -4.49 -0.83 -0.09
N LEU A 158 -4.62 -0.62 -1.39
CA LEU A 158 -3.54 -0.76 -2.37
C LEU A 158 -3.19 0.64 -2.90
N GLN A 159 -1.92 1.03 -2.84
CA GLN A 159 -1.41 2.18 -3.59
C GLN A 159 -0.49 1.70 -4.71
N ILE A 160 -0.63 2.28 -5.90
CA ILE A 160 0.28 2.07 -7.04
C ILE A 160 0.83 3.41 -7.53
N PHE A 161 2.09 3.43 -7.93
CA PHE A 161 2.83 4.65 -8.29
C PHE A 161 3.35 4.58 -9.73
N ALA A 162 3.45 5.71 -10.42
CA ALA A 162 3.89 5.78 -11.82
C ALA A 162 5.32 5.28 -12.06
N ASP A 163 6.12 5.12 -11.01
CA ASP A 163 7.47 4.55 -11.06
C ASP A 163 7.51 3.02 -10.91
N GLY A 164 6.36 2.36 -10.73
CA GLY A 164 6.25 0.92 -10.56
C GLY A 164 6.27 0.44 -9.11
N LYS A 165 6.45 1.35 -8.14
CA LYS A 165 6.25 1.04 -6.72
C LYS A 165 4.77 0.72 -6.46
N PHE A 166 4.51 -0.14 -5.50
CA PHE A 166 3.19 -0.30 -4.90
C PHE A 166 3.28 -0.64 -3.41
N SER A 167 2.18 -0.47 -2.69
CA SER A 167 2.11 -0.82 -1.26
C SER A 167 0.75 -1.38 -0.85
N PHE A 168 0.78 -2.26 0.15
CA PHE A 168 -0.42 -2.75 0.84
C PHE A 168 -0.42 -2.16 2.25
N ALA A 169 -1.51 -1.51 2.63
CA ALA A 169 -1.67 -0.93 3.95
C ALA A 169 -2.97 -1.43 4.60
N TYR A 170 -2.93 -1.61 5.91
CA TYR A 170 -3.98 -2.23 6.70
C TYR A 170 -4.33 -1.31 7.87
N GLN A 171 -5.61 -1.09 8.15
CA GLN A 171 -6.04 -0.17 9.22
C GLN A 171 -6.89 -0.85 10.27
N ASP A 172 -7.99 -1.49 9.88
CA ASP A 172 -8.94 -2.07 10.82
C ASP A 172 -9.35 -3.46 10.36
N PHE A 173 -9.08 -4.46 11.22
CA PHE A 173 -9.60 -5.81 11.08
C PHE A 173 -10.34 -6.18 12.36
N ASN A 174 -11.59 -6.62 12.22
CA ASN A 174 -12.46 -6.96 13.34
C ASN A 174 -12.89 -8.42 13.26
N GLY A 175 -13.12 -9.03 14.42
CA GLY A 175 -13.59 -10.42 14.51
C GLY A 175 -12.46 -11.45 14.57
N ASP A 176 -12.83 -12.71 14.39
CA ASP A 176 -11.88 -13.80 14.17
C ASP A 176 -11.69 -13.93 12.66
N LEU A 177 -10.57 -13.42 12.15
CA LEU A 177 -10.33 -13.30 10.72
C LEU A 177 -10.55 -14.59 9.95
N ILE A 178 -10.10 -15.70 10.54
CA ILE A 178 -10.13 -17.02 9.93
C ILE A 178 -11.55 -17.60 10.07
N ALA A 179 -12.19 -17.48 11.23
CA ALA A 179 -13.54 -18.01 11.45
C ALA A 179 -14.67 -17.17 10.84
N ASP A 180 -14.47 -15.88 10.62
CA ASP A 180 -15.50 -14.97 10.09
C ASP A 180 -15.50 -14.89 8.56
N LEU A 181 -14.46 -15.38 7.88
CA LEU A 181 -14.40 -15.41 6.40
C LEU A 181 -14.95 -16.70 5.79
N ASP A 182 -14.97 -17.83 6.52
CA ASP A 182 -15.26 -19.19 6.00
C ASP A 182 -14.32 -19.68 4.88
N GLU A 183 -13.34 -18.88 4.50
CA GLU A 183 -12.49 -19.10 3.34
C GLU A 183 -11.04 -18.73 3.64
N GLY A 184 -10.15 -19.15 2.75
CA GLY A 184 -8.73 -18.81 2.85
C GLY A 184 -8.48 -17.33 2.55
N ILE A 185 -7.30 -16.88 2.97
CA ILE A 185 -6.79 -15.53 2.71
C ILE A 185 -5.54 -15.65 1.86
N VAL A 186 -5.37 -14.71 0.93
CA VAL A 186 -4.17 -14.60 0.11
C VAL A 186 -3.73 -13.15 0.06
N VAL A 187 -2.43 -12.92 0.21
CA VAL A 187 -1.81 -11.61 0.00
C VAL A 187 -0.59 -11.77 -0.87
N GLY A 188 -0.30 -10.80 -1.73
CA GLY A 188 0.87 -10.85 -2.59
C GLY A 188 0.65 -10.30 -3.98
N PHE A 189 1.41 -10.79 -4.94
CA PHE A 189 1.38 -10.31 -6.33
C PHE A 189 1.86 -11.38 -7.31
N SER A 190 1.50 -11.23 -8.59
CA SER A 190 2.10 -11.98 -9.70
C SER A 190 2.24 -11.18 -10.96
N ASP A 191 3.26 -11.53 -11.72
CA ASP A 191 3.51 -11.13 -13.10
C ASP A 191 2.56 -11.76 -14.15
N GLY A 192 1.55 -12.53 -13.71
CA GLY A 192 0.62 -13.24 -14.60
C GLY A 192 1.20 -14.51 -15.22
N SER A 193 2.43 -14.90 -14.87
CA SER A 193 2.97 -16.18 -15.32
C SER A 193 2.24 -17.33 -14.60
N ALA A 194 1.81 -18.34 -15.37
CA ALA A 194 1.06 -19.50 -14.86
C ALA A 194 1.91 -20.45 -13.99
N VAL A 195 3.08 -20.01 -13.51
CA VAL A 195 4.00 -20.83 -12.73
C VAL A 195 3.79 -20.47 -11.26
N PRO A 196 3.26 -21.41 -10.44
CA PRO A 196 3.21 -21.18 -9.01
C PRO A 196 4.61 -20.90 -8.46
N PRO A 197 4.76 -19.94 -7.55
CA PRO A 197 6.02 -19.76 -6.84
C PRO A 197 6.38 -21.07 -6.12
N ALA A 198 7.66 -21.27 -5.84
CA ALA A 198 8.18 -22.50 -5.22
C ALA A 198 7.65 -22.77 -3.79
N GLY A 199 6.82 -21.87 -3.26
CA GLY A 199 6.17 -21.94 -1.97
C GLY A 199 5.51 -20.60 -1.63
N SER A 200 4.74 -20.59 -0.54
CA SER A 200 4.29 -19.35 0.09
C SER A 200 5.46 -18.64 0.75
N VAL A 201 5.47 -17.31 0.72
CA VAL A 201 6.41 -16.46 1.45
C VAL A 201 5.78 -16.04 2.78
N ASP A 202 6.60 -15.74 3.77
CA ASP A 202 6.18 -15.06 4.99
C ASP A 202 6.58 -13.58 4.84
N PHE A 203 5.61 -12.68 4.67
CA PHE A 203 5.92 -11.26 4.50
C PHE A 203 6.44 -10.60 5.79
N SER A 204 6.33 -11.27 6.95
CA SER A 204 6.89 -10.80 8.22
C SER A 204 8.41 -10.88 8.27
N ASP A 205 8.98 -11.78 7.46
CA ASP A 205 10.43 -11.96 7.31
C ASP A 205 11.06 -10.96 6.32
N ALA A 206 10.29 -10.01 5.78
CA ALA A 206 10.83 -8.94 4.94
C ALA A 206 11.97 -8.19 5.68
N PRO A 207 13.06 -7.80 4.98
CA PRO A 207 13.12 -7.61 3.54
C PRO A 207 13.64 -8.79 2.72
N PHE A 208 13.14 -8.92 1.49
CA PHE A 208 13.63 -9.87 0.47
C PHE A 208 13.49 -9.30 -0.95
N SER A 209 14.14 -9.90 -1.94
CA SER A 209 14.26 -9.35 -3.31
C SER A 209 14.26 -10.41 -4.42
N GLY A 210 14.10 -9.99 -5.68
CA GLY A 210 14.19 -10.83 -6.86
C GLY A 210 12.92 -11.63 -7.19
N LEU A 211 11.79 -11.26 -6.59
CA LEU A 211 10.53 -11.98 -6.74
C LEU A 211 9.66 -11.32 -7.81
N THR A 212 9.20 -12.12 -8.79
CA THR A 212 8.25 -11.67 -9.83
C THR A 212 6.82 -12.14 -9.53
N THR A 213 6.69 -13.15 -8.69
CA THR A 213 5.44 -13.66 -8.13
C THR A 213 5.70 -14.12 -6.70
N SER A 214 4.86 -13.71 -5.76
CA SER A 214 4.97 -14.09 -4.34
C SER A 214 3.65 -13.92 -3.64
N TYR A 215 3.30 -14.89 -2.81
CA TYR A 215 2.11 -14.82 -1.98
C TYR A 215 2.38 -15.36 -0.61
N GLU A 216 1.69 -14.78 0.35
CA GLU A 216 1.41 -15.40 1.62
C GLU A 216 -0.03 -15.90 1.60
N ILE A 217 -0.22 -17.05 2.23
CA ILE A 217 -1.37 -17.93 2.05
C ILE A 217 -1.80 -18.39 3.45
N TRP A 218 -3.09 -18.26 3.74
CA TRP A 218 -3.66 -18.75 5.00
C TRP A 218 -4.93 -19.53 4.73
N CYS A 219 -5.03 -20.71 5.35
CA CYS A 219 -6.13 -21.63 5.15
C CYS A 219 -7.00 -21.73 6.42
N TYR A 220 -8.31 -21.80 6.21
CA TYR A 220 -9.27 -22.15 7.25
C TYR A 220 -9.26 -23.68 7.47
N ASP A 221 -8.77 -24.14 8.63
CA ASP A 221 -8.73 -25.57 8.99
C ASP A 221 -9.77 -25.87 10.08
N GLU A 222 -11.06 -25.88 9.70
CA GLU A 222 -12.15 -26.37 10.57
C GLU A 222 -12.77 -27.67 10.07
N ASP A 223 -12.03 -28.56 9.39
CA ASP A 223 -12.47 -29.96 9.34
C ASP A 223 -11.81 -30.75 10.48
N PRO A 224 -12.40 -30.78 11.70
CA PRO A 224 -11.90 -31.62 12.78
C PRO A 224 -12.00 -33.13 12.46
N GLY A 225 -12.56 -33.50 11.31
CA GLY A 225 -12.62 -34.87 10.78
C GLY A 225 -11.67 -35.14 9.62
N ALA A 226 -11.01 -34.13 9.05
CA ALA A 226 -10.00 -34.34 8.02
C ALA A 226 -8.79 -35.04 8.63
N ASP A 227 -8.23 -36.00 7.90
CA ASP A 227 -6.99 -36.64 8.31
C ASP A 227 -5.91 -35.54 8.41
N PRO A 228 -5.22 -35.35 9.54
CA PRO A 228 -4.12 -34.39 9.64
C PRO A 228 -2.95 -34.73 8.70
N ALA A 229 -2.95 -35.90 8.05
CA ALA A 229 -2.07 -36.23 6.93
C ALA A 229 -2.59 -35.80 5.55
N GLU A 230 -3.85 -35.34 5.46
CA GLU A 230 -4.47 -34.72 4.28
C GLU A 230 -4.72 -33.21 4.48
N SER A 231 -4.58 -32.66 5.71
CA SER A 231 -4.56 -31.20 5.94
C SER A 231 -3.22 -30.62 5.48
N ASP A 232 -3.05 -30.59 4.15
CA ASP A 232 -1.87 -30.11 3.45
C ASP A 232 -1.80 -28.56 3.44
N CYS A 233 -2.18 -27.92 4.55
CA CYS A 233 -1.89 -26.51 4.84
C CYS A 233 -0.39 -26.29 5.10
N TYR A 234 0.50 -26.91 4.30
CA TYR A 234 1.96 -26.96 4.47
C TYR A 234 2.63 -25.60 4.19
N GLU A 235 2.32 -24.62 5.06
CA GLU A 235 3.10 -23.54 5.71
C GLU A 235 3.84 -22.49 4.85
N PRO A 236 3.80 -21.17 5.20
CA PRO A 236 3.85 -20.55 6.55
C PRO A 236 2.52 -20.01 7.13
N GLY A 237 2.51 -19.75 8.45
CA GLY A 237 1.37 -19.25 9.24
C GLY A 237 0.70 -20.26 10.17
N ARG A 238 1.34 -21.41 10.46
CA ARG A 238 0.76 -22.58 11.14
C ARG A 238 0.16 -22.34 12.53
N ASP A 239 0.57 -21.27 13.19
CA ASP A 239 -0.01 -20.89 14.46
C ASP A 239 -1.18 -19.96 14.14
N ASN A 240 -2.42 -20.43 14.35
CA ASN A 240 -3.75 -19.88 13.98
C ASN A 240 -4.04 -18.37 14.20
N ASN A 241 -3.04 -17.51 14.44
CA ASN A 241 -3.14 -16.05 14.42
C ASN A 241 -1.79 -15.31 14.22
N SER A 242 -0.62 -15.97 14.13
CA SER A 242 0.66 -15.26 13.87
C SER A 242 0.79 -14.80 12.41
N ALA A 243 -0.02 -15.38 11.53
CA ALA A 243 -0.32 -14.97 10.15
C ALA A 243 -0.45 -13.45 9.93
N PHE A 244 -0.85 -12.75 10.99
CA PHE A 244 -1.18 -11.35 10.93
C PHE A 244 -0.19 -10.45 11.67
N ASP A 245 0.97 -10.97 12.11
CA ASP A 245 1.96 -10.15 12.81
C ASP A 245 2.44 -8.95 11.96
N VAL A 246 2.32 -9.03 10.62
CA VAL A 246 2.54 -7.90 9.70
C VAL A 246 1.31 -7.00 9.56
N MET A 247 0.13 -7.58 9.40
CA MET A 247 -1.10 -6.82 9.11
C MET A 247 -1.68 -6.11 10.34
N LEU A 248 -1.65 -6.77 11.50
CA LEU A 248 -2.25 -6.29 12.75
C LEU A 248 -1.31 -5.42 13.58
N ALA A 249 -0.01 -5.40 13.28
CA ALA A 249 0.96 -4.55 13.97
C ALA A 249 1.12 -3.17 13.30
N ASP A 250 0.07 -2.66 12.65
CA ASP A 250 0.05 -1.39 11.91
C ASP A 250 0.98 -1.37 10.66
N GLY A 251 1.28 -2.53 10.08
CA GLY A 251 2.29 -2.67 9.04
C GLY A 251 1.83 -2.24 7.65
N THR A 252 2.72 -1.59 6.90
CA THR A 252 2.61 -1.42 5.46
C THR A 252 3.65 -2.28 4.77
N LEU A 253 3.22 -3.05 3.76
CA LEU A 253 4.14 -3.73 2.85
C LEU A 253 4.42 -2.81 1.67
N GLU A 254 5.69 -2.54 1.41
CA GLU A 254 6.12 -1.79 0.22
C GLU A 254 6.88 -2.69 -0.74
N PHE A 255 6.59 -2.53 -2.02
CA PHE A 255 7.16 -3.30 -3.11
C PHE A 255 7.80 -2.33 -4.09
N MET A 256 9.12 -2.39 -4.21
CA MET A 256 9.92 -1.48 -5.05
C MET A 256 10.59 -2.28 -6.17
N PRO A 257 10.50 -1.87 -7.45
CA PRO A 257 11.24 -2.53 -8.53
C PRO A 257 12.73 -2.58 -8.22
N ASP A 258 13.34 -3.77 -8.28
CA ASP A 258 14.76 -3.97 -7.91
C ASP A 258 15.73 -3.86 -9.11
N GLY A 259 15.20 -3.58 -10.30
CA GLY A 259 15.95 -3.48 -11.55
C GLY A 259 16.31 -4.83 -12.20
N THR A 260 15.93 -5.95 -11.59
CA THR A 260 16.11 -7.32 -12.14
C THR A 260 14.85 -7.89 -12.78
N GLY A 261 13.76 -7.12 -12.77
CA GLY A 261 12.42 -7.56 -13.17
C GLY A 261 11.55 -8.02 -11.99
N GLY A 262 12.13 -8.14 -10.79
CA GLY A 262 11.42 -8.44 -9.55
C GLY A 262 11.26 -7.22 -8.63
N PHE A 263 10.85 -7.50 -7.39
CA PHE A 263 10.62 -6.50 -6.35
C PHE A 263 11.49 -6.74 -5.12
N LEU A 264 11.99 -5.65 -4.56
CA LEU A 264 12.39 -5.56 -3.15
C LEU A 264 11.13 -5.33 -2.32
N VAL A 265 10.87 -6.23 -1.38
CA VAL A 265 9.77 -6.13 -0.43
C VAL A 265 10.31 -5.68 0.91
N THR A 266 9.67 -4.69 1.54
CA THR A 266 10.01 -4.20 2.87
C THR A 266 8.76 -4.05 3.73
N ASN A 267 8.87 -4.39 5.01
CA ASN A 267 7.86 -4.04 6.01
C ASN A 267 8.20 -2.67 6.60
N GLN A 268 7.35 -1.67 6.36
CA GLN A 268 7.38 -0.43 7.09
C GLN A 268 6.46 -0.59 8.30
N ALA A 269 7.05 -0.81 9.47
CA ALA A 269 6.36 -0.37 10.69
C ALA A 269 6.19 1.14 10.56
N GLU A 270 5.00 1.70 10.90
CA GLU A 270 4.77 3.14 10.85
C GLU A 270 6.03 3.86 11.34
N ALA A 271 6.63 4.66 10.46
CA ALA A 271 7.77 5.48 10.85
C ALA A 271 7.29 6.31 12.03
N SER A 272 7.73 5.93 13.24
CA SER A 272 7.30 6.55 14.49
C SER A 272 7.25 8.04 14.25
N GLU A 273 6.08 8.68 14.48
CA GLU A 273 5.86 10.10 14.14
C GLU A 273 7.17 10.87 14.36
N PRO A 274 7.68 11.62 13.35
CA PRO A 274 8.94 12.33 13.50
C PRO A 274 8.88 13.08 14.83
N PRO A 275 9.89 12.94 15.70
CA PRO A 275 9.80 13.43 17.07
C PRO A 275 9.33 14.88 17.00
N PRO A 276 8.35 15.27 17.85
CA PRO A 276 7.76 16.59 17.77
C PRO A 276 8.90 17.61 17.69
N PRO A 277 8.79 18.63 16.82
CA PRO A 277 9.85 19.61 16.65
C PRO A 277 10.25 20.11 18.04
N PRO A 278 11.56 20.24 18.33
CA PRO A 278 12.01 20.65 19.64
C PRO A 278 11.22 21.90 20.06
N PRO A 279 10.72 21.97 21.31
CA PRO A 279 9.92 23.10 21.73
C PRO A 279 10.68 24.38 21.42
N LEU A 280 9.98 25.36 20.81
CA LEU A 280 10.57 26.66 20.56
C LEU A 280 11.20 27.16 21.87
N PRO A 281 12.43 27.70 21.84
CA PRO A 281 13.08 28.18 23.04
C PRO A 281 12.14 29.14 23.76
N ASP A 282 11.84 28.83 25.02
CA ASP A 282 10.93 29.63 25.83
C ASP A 282 11.50 31.06 25.94
N PRO A 283 10.84 32.08 25.38
CA PRO A 283 11.33 33.45 25.46
C PRO A 283 11.34 33.99 26.89
N THR A 284 10.77 33.27 27.86
CA THR A 284 10.70 33.67 29.27
C THR A 284 11.86 33.16 30.12
N THR A 285 12.66 32.19 29.67
CA THR A 285 13.88 31.76 30.38
C THR A 285 15.10 32.60 30.04
N GLY A 286 14.90 33.88 29.73
CA GLY A 286 15.98 34.84 29.53
C GLY A 286 16.83 34.96 30.78
N GLU A 287 17.89 34.15 30.88
CA GLU A 287 19.04 34.49 31.69
C GLU A 287 19.54 35.85 31.21
N GLY A 288 19.42 36.84 32.09
CA GLY A 288 19.76 38.23 31.83
C GLY A 288 21.25 38.42 31.57
N GLY A 289 21.68 38.12 30.34
CA GLY A 289 22.96 38.54 29.80
C GLY A 289 22.80 39.88 29.08
N SER A 290 23.09 40.98 29.77
CA SER A 290 23.06 42.31 29.15
C SER A 290 24.19 42.45 28.12
N GLY A 291 23.86 42.73 26.86
CA GLY A 291 24.85 43.22 25.91
C GLY A 291 24.48 43.09 24.45
N GLY A 292 23.97 44.19 23.87
CA GLY A 292 24.07 44.43 22.42
C GLY A 292 22.73 44.46 21.69
N ALA A 293 22.23 45.66 21.44
CA ALA A 293 21.14 45.91 20.50
C ALA A 293 21.60 45.57 19.07
N GLY A 294 21.03 44.52 18.49
CA GLY A 294 21.25 44.10 17.10
C GLY A 294 19.93 43.66 16.47
N ILE A 295 19.38 44.54 15.65
CA ILE A 295 18.41 44.37 14.54
C ILE A 295 17.83 42.94 14.40
N TRP A 296 16.57 42.76 14.86
CA TRP A 296 15.74 41.62 14.49
C TRP A 296 14.88 41.99 13.29
N MET A 297 15.11 41.32 12.16
CA MET A 297 14.30 41.44 10.94
C MET A 297 13.38 40.23 10.81
N LEU A 298 12.12 40.57 10.58
CA LEU A 298 10.92 39.77 10.36
C LEU A 298 11.12 38.59 9.39
N PHE A 299 10.86 37.35 9.83
CA PHE A 299 10.32 36.29 8.98
C PHE A 299 9.28 35.50 9.77
N LEU A 300 8.02 35.77 9.45
CA LEU A 300 6.82 35.07 9.89
C LEU A 300 6.09 34.72 8.59
N ILE A 301 5.90 33.44 8.27
CA ILE A 301 4.79 32.87 7.47
C ILE A 301 4.91 31.32 7.47
N ALA A 302 3.76 30.68 7.76
CA ALA A 302 3.32 29.29 7.55
C ALA A 302 4.03 28.16 8.34
N GLY A 303 3.35 27.20 8.98
CA GLY A 303 1.92 26.90 9.03
C GLY A 303 1.60 25.99 10.23
N ALA A 304 0.55 26.34 10.96
CA ALA A 304 0.01 25.55 12.06
C ALA A 304 -1.34 24.97 11.60
N ALA A 305 -1.37 23.67 11.33
CA ALA A 305 -2.60 22.88 11.29
C ALA A 305 -2.24 21.38 11.30
N PHE A 306 -2.07 20.79 12.49
CA PHE A 306 -2.44 19.39 12.69
C PHE A 306 -2.94 19.23 14.11
N ARG A 307 -4.22 18.86 14.24
CA ARG A 307 -4.97 18.83 15.49
C ARG A 307 -5.15 17.37 15.87
N ALA A 308 -4.62 17.01 17.03
CA ALA A 308 -4.68 15.69 17.65
C ALA A 308 -6.11 15.11 17.70
N ARG A 309 -6.24 13.83 17.34
CA ARG A 309 -7.38 12.97 17.71
C ARG A 309 -6.96 12.09 18.89
N LEU A 310 -7.30 12.54 20.09
CA LEU A 310 -7.23 11.72 21.31
C LEU A 310 -8.25 10.57 21.17
N LYS A 311 -7.75 9.32 21.13
CA LYS A 311 -8.54 8.12 21.41
C LYS A 311 -9.05 8.22 22.85
N ASN A 312 -10.33 8.58 23.00
CA ASN A 312 -11.08 8.51 24.23
C ASN A 312 -12.25 7.56 23.97
N GLN A 313 -12.12 6.28 24.32
CA GLN A 313 -13.27 5.44 24.65
C GLN A 313 -12.95 4.61 25.90
N THR A 314 -13.90 4.75 26.83
CA THR A 314 -14.02 4.22 28.18
C THR A 314 -14.26 2.70 28.22
N PRO A 315 -14.02 2.02 29.36
CA PRO A 315 -14.46 0.64 29.54
C PRO A 315 -15.98 0.60 29.74
N PHE A 316 -16.65 -0.38 29.14
CA PHE A 316 -17.99 -0.78 29.55
C PHE A 316 -17.92 -2.11 30.30
N ASP A 317 -18.54 -2.10 31.49
CA ASP A 317 -19.08 -3.27 32.19
C ASP A 317 -20.19 -3.95 31.38
#